data_AF-Q16Q73-F1
#
_entry.id   AF-Q16Q73-F1
#
_cell.length_a   1.000
_cell.length_b   1.000
_cell.length_c   1.000
_cell.angle_alpha   90.00
_cell.angle_beta   90.00
_cell.angle_gamma   90.00
#
_symmetry.space_group_name_H-M   'P 1'
#
loop_
_entity.id
_entity.type
_entity.pdbx_description
1 polymer ?
#
loop_
_entity_poly.entity_id
_entity_poly.type
_entity_poly.pdbx_seq_one_letter_code
_entity_poly.pdbx_strand_id
1 'polypeptide(L)'
;MAKRDLLQNVIKYSLILMATIVSHVCPRQDHYYSYQEPYDDDLSLWINEQQVKIFSGVPTKIYAIDNGRVSLHLRDPNFSHYLPIIPSEVSCVNFTWKSGSKKYHYNFDRLVSEDEQILKPPTISIKTSGRVPKNAKEFSVTLPCSGNVSGIAVFSIGLLIQSRKGKPVPGTPLRIKLRKECAHRGPDPECDKKCANKGVCNEDKICVCPEGYMGQYCQTALCYPQCMNGGNCTAPGNCSCPPGYQGRHCEGGICAEKCLNGGKCIQKDKCECTKGYYGLRCEFSKCVIPCLHDGKCKGVNKCRCKPGLSGDHCQIGRRQRSTCKRPCKHGTCQPDHTCSCDNGWFGKLCNRREKKKRNGSKLPKR
;
A
#
# COMPACT_ATOMS: atom_id res chain seq x y z
N MET A 1 10.02 1.67 -8.80
CA MET A 1 10.48 1.77 -7.40
C MET A 1 9.39 2.42 -6.54
N ALA A 2 8.91 3.64 -6.82
CA ALA A 2 7.84 4.32 -6.05
C ALA A 2 6.38 3.75 -6.11
N LYS A 3 6.12 2.58 -6.73
CA LYS A 3 4.80 1.89 -6.69
C LYS A 3 4.77 0.69 -5.74
N ARG A 4 5.93 0.28 -5.20
CA ARG A 4 6.03 -0.72 -4.12
C ARG A 4 5.97 -0.07 -2.73
N ASP A 5 6.37 1.20 -2.62
CA ASP A 5 6.40 1.95 -1.36
C ASP A 5 5.03 2.40 -0.83
N LEU A 6 4.02 2.59 -1.69
CA LEU A 6 2.67 2.96 -1.23
C LEU A 6 1.91 1.78 -0.62
N LEU A 7 2.07 0.57 -1.19
CA LEU A 7 1.53 -0.66 -0.58
C LEU A 7 2.32 -1.06 0.66
N GLN A 8 3.64 -0.83 0.68
CA GLN A 8 4.48 -1.02 1.86
C GLN A 8 4.10 -0.07 2.99
N ASN A 9 3.79 1.19 2.72
CA ASN A 9 3.33 2.10 3.75
C ASN A 9 1.90 1.76 4.21
N VAL A 10 0.97 1.40 3.33
CA VAL A 10 -0.38 0.98 3.75
C VAL A 10 -0.34 -0.29 4.60
N ILE A 11 0.49 -1.29 4.30
CA ILE A 11 0.60 -2.52 5.10
C ILE A 11 1.44 -2.28 6.38
N LYS A 12 2.48 -1.44 6.31
CA LYS A 12 3.28 -1.01 7.48
C LYS A 12 2.37 -0.26 8.46
N TYR A 13 1.60 0.73 8.03
CA TYR A 13 0.65 1.45 8.87
C TYR A 13 -0.59 0.62 9.25
N SER A 14 -1.02 -0.35 8.43
CA SER A 14 -2.22 -1.18 8.70
C SER A 14 -2.00 -2.37 9.62
N LEU A 15 -0.77 -2.87 9.78
CA LEU A 15 -0.42 -3.78 10.87
C LEU A 15 -0.03 -3.01 12.14
N ILE A 16 0.46 -1.78 11.97
CA ILE A 16 0.97 -0.97 13.07
C ILE A 16 -0.15 -0.29 13.87
N LEU A 17 -1.29 0.05 13.27
CA LEU A 17 -2.30 0.91 13.89
C LEU A 17 -3.58 0.17 14.35
N MET A 18 -3.61 -1.18 14.29
CA MET A 18 -4.78 -2.01 14.64
C MET A 18 -4.77 -2.56 16.07
N ALA A 19 -3.69 -2.35 16.81
CA ALA A 19 -3.72 -2.51 18.26
C ALA A 19 -4.49 -1.34 18.92
N THR A 20 -4.61 -0.19 18.25
CA THR A 20 -5.09 1.06 18.86
C THR A 20 -6.58 1.29 18.88
N ILE A 21 -7.44 0.53 18.21
CA ILE A 21 -8.85 0.93 18.17
C ILE A 21 -9.73 -0.31 18.05
N VAL A 22 -10.13 -0.88 19.20
CA VAL A 22 -11.25 -1.84 19.28
C VAL A 22 -12.02 -1.57 20.55
N SER A 23 -13.09 -0.78 20.47
CA SER A 23 -14.09 -0.78 21.54
C SER A 23 -15.44 -0.87 20.88
N HIS A 24 -16.22 -1.87 21.29
CA HIS A 24 -17.57 -1.76 21.86
C HIS A 24 -17.81 -3.02 22.70
N VAL A 25 -18.53 -2.85 23.81
CA VAL A 25 -19.03 -3.85 24.77
C VAL A 25 -19.24 -5.20 24.11
N CYS A 26 -18.59 -6.26 24.61
CA CYS A 26 -18.63 -7.61 24.05
C CYS A 26 -20.05 -8.19 24.12
N PRO A 27 -20.86 -8.21 23.04
CA PRO A 27 -22.14 -8.88 23.07
C PRO A 27 -21.90 -10.33 22.61
N ARG A 28 -22.41 -11.30 23.37
CA ARG A 28 -22.65 -12.64 22.83
C ARG A 28 -23.88 -12.55 21.92
N GLN A 29 -23.73 -12.80 20.62
CA GLN A 29 -24.74 -13.54 19.82
C GLN A 29 -24.30 -13.82 18.38
N ASP A 30 -24.20 -15.13 18.11
CA ASP A 30 -24.77 -15.95 17.03
C ASP A 30 -24.88 -15.47 15.56
N HIS A 31 -24.39 -16.39 14.72
CA HIS A 31 -24.66 -16.66 13.30
C HIS A 31 -24.30 -15.59 12.26
N TYR A 32 -23.17 -15.83 11.56
CA TYR A 32 -22.73 -15.07 10.37
C TYR A 32 -22.82 -15.92 9.10
N TYR A 33 -23.43 -15.35 8.05
CA TYR A 33 -23.57 -15.95 6.72
C TYR A 33 -22.21 -16.14 6.03
N SER A 34 -22.01 -17.34 5.47
CA SER A 34 -20.82 -17.75 4.73
C SER A 34 -20.93 -17.34 3.26
N TYR A 35 -20.17 -16.34 2.81
CA TYR A 35 -19.79 -16.21 1.41
C TYR A 35 -18.55 -17.07 1.13
N GLN A 36 -18.72 -18.12 0.33
CA GLN A 36 -17.64 -18.97 -0.16
C GLN A 36 -16.88 -18.26 -1.29
N GLU A 37 -15.69 -17.74 -0.97
CA GLU A 37 -14.70 -17.37 -1.99
C GLU A 37 -13.73 -18.54 -2.28
N PRO A 38 -13.18 -18.60 -3.50
CA PRO A 38 -12.59 -19.80 -4.07
C PRO A 38 -11.16 -20.05 -3.55
N TYR A 39 -10.93 -21.28 -3.09
CA TYR A 39 -9.65 -21.98 -2.91
C TYR A 39 -8.41 -21.12 -2.63
N ASP A 40 -8.23 -20.79 -1.34
CA ASP A 40 -6.90 -20.73 -0.74
C ASP A 40 -6.88 -21.58 0.54
N ASP A 41 -6.24 -22.73 0.43
CA ASP A 41 -6.53 -23.96 1.19
C ASP A 41 -5.52 -24.23 2.32
N ASP A 42 -4.88 -23.16 2.80
CA ASP A 42 -3.85 -23.20 3.83
C ASP A 42 -4.20 -22.32 5.04
N LEU A 43 -3.31 -22.31 6.04
CA LEU A 43 -3.48 -21.58 7.29
C LEU A 43 -3.65 -20.07 7.06
N SER A 44 -4.74 -19.50 7.56
CA SER A 44 -4.95 -18.05 7.59
C SER A 44 -5.36 -17.62 9.01
N LEU A 45 -4.87 -16.46 9.43
CA LEU A 45 -5.21 -15.78 10.69
C LEU A 45 -5.33 -14.29 10.40
N TRP A 46 -6.49 -13.71 10.63
CA TRP A 46 -6.80 -12.30 10.37
C TRP A 46 -7.69 -11.71 11.46
N ILE A 47 -7.77 -10.38 11.52
CA ILE A 47 -8.66 -9.64 12.42
C ILE A 47 -10.08 -9.62 11.82
N ASN A 48 -11.13 -9.70 12.65
CA ASN A 48 -12.52 -9.72 12.18
C ASN A 48 -12.84 -8.49 11.29
N GLU A 49 -13.39 -8.74 10.09
CA GLU A 49 -13.67 -7.75 9.04
C GLU A 49 -14.71 -6.69 9.45
N GLN A 50 -15.69 -7.06 10.29
CA GLN A 50 -16.63 -6.10 10.85
C GLN A 50 -15.90 -5.12 11.77
N GLN A 51 -14.99 -5.61 12.62
CA GLN A 51 -14.17 -4.72 13.45
C GLN A 51 -13.36 -3.75 12.59
N VAL A 52 -12.81 -4.20 11.46
CA VAL A 52 -12.06 -3.31 10.55
C VAL A 52 -12.97 -2.29 9.84
N LYS A 53 -14.20 -2.67 9.48
CA LYS A 53 -15.17 -1.79 8.83
C LYS A 53 -15.60 -0.62 9.71
N ILE A 54 -15.81 -0.86 11.02
CA ILE A 54 -16.19 0.17 11.99
C ILE A 54 -15.17 1.32 12.01
N PHE A 55 -13.89 1.00 11.90
CA PHE A 55 -12.82 1.99 12.01
C PHE A 55 -12.42 2.61 10.68
N SER A 56 -12.29 1.80 9.63
CA SER A 56 -11.81 2.26 8.31
C SER A 56 -12.93 2.77 7.39
N GLY A 57 -14.19 2.51 7.73
CA GLY A 57 -15.34 2.70 6.84
C GLY A 57 -15.34 1.78 5.61
N VAL A 58 -14.39 0.83 5.51
CA VAL A 58 -14.25 -0.12 4.40
C VAL A 58 -14.03 -1.52 4.97
N PRO A 59 -14.81 -2.54 4.56
CA PRO A 59 -14.53 -3.92 4.98
C PRO A 59 -13.19 -4.37 4.37
N THR A 60 -12.17 -4.55 5.20
CA THR A 60 -10.85 -5.04 4.78
C THR A 60 -10.36 -6.12 5.74
N LYS A 61 -9.78 -7.20 5.20
CA LYS A 61 -9.20 -8.31 5.98
C LYS A 61 -7.73 -8.05 6.23
N ILE A 62 -7.33 -7.97 7.50
CA ILE A 62 -5.94 -7.72 7.91
C ILE A 62 -5.33 -9.02 8.40
N TYR A 63 -4.48 -9.61 7.59
CA TYR A 63 -3.87 -10.92 7.85
C TYR A 63 -2.58 -10.81 8.66
N ALA A 64 -2.53 -11.54 9.77
CA ALA A 64 -1.29 -11.85 10.50
C ALA A 64 -0.58 -13.05 9.86
N ILE A 65 -1.35 -14.05 9.45
CA ILE A 65 -0.88 -15.19 8.66
C ILE A 65 -1.78 -15.28 7.43
N ASP A 66 -1.15 -15.28 6.27
CA ASP A 66 -1.82 -15.46 4.99
C ASP A 66 -1.17 -16.63 4.27
N ASN A 67 -1.97 -17.64 3.92
CA ASN A 67 -1.54 -18.85 3.22
C ASN A 67 -0.30 -19.52 3.82
N GLY A 68 -0.32 -19.72 5.14
CA GLY A 68 0.76 -20.33 5.90
C GLY A 68 2.02 -19.47 6.04
N ARG A 69 1.99 -18.20 5.62
CA ARG A 69 3.10 -17.26 5.75
C ARG A 69 2.76 -16.17 6.76
N VAL A 70 3.60 -16.03 7.77
CA VAL A 70 3.53 -14.89 8.69
C VAL A 70 3.87 -13.60 7.94
N SER A 71 3.03 -12.56 8.12
CA SER A 71 3.24 -11.22 7.55
C SER A 71 4.67 -10.73 7.81
N LEU A 72 5.31 -10.16 6.79
CA LEU A 72 6.70 -9.70 6.86
C LEU A 72 6.93 -8.67 7.97
N HIS A 73 5.92 -7.85 8.29
CA HIS A 73 6.00 -6.83 9.33
C HIS A 73 6.08 -7.43 10.73
N LEU A 74 5.38 -8.56 10.98
CA LEU A 74 5.46 -9.28 12.25
C LEU A 74 6.81 -9.96 12.48
N ARG A 75 7.67 -10.00 11.45
CA ARG A 75 9.04 -10.53 11.56
C ARG A 75 10.06 -9.46 11.89
N ASP A 76 9.68 -8.17 11.84
CA ASP A 76 10.56 -7.07 12.22
C ASP A 76 10.73 -7.05 13.75
N PRO A 77 11.95 -7.17 14.29
CA PRO A 77 12.18 -7.12 15.74
C PRO A 77 11.76 -5.77 16.35
N ASN A 78 11.75 -4.70 15.56
CA ASN A 78 11.32 -3.37 15.99
C ASN A 78 9.82 -3.14 15.80
N PHE A 79 9.07 -4.13 15.31
CA PHE A 79 7.64 -4.00 15.05
C PHE A 79 6.90 -3.35 16.21
N SER A 80 7.14 -3.85 17.44
CA SER A 80 6.55 -3.35 18.68
C SER A 80 6.79 -1.86 18.97
N HIS A 81 7.89 -1.28 18.53
CA HIS A 81 8.18 0.15 18.75
C HIS A 81 7.33 1.06 17.86
N TYR A 82 6.96 0.56 16.69
CA TYR A 82 6.10 1.32 15.79
C TYR A 82 4.63 1.28 16.24
N LEU A 83 4.26 0.30 17.07
CA LEU A 83 2.90 0.13 17.55
C LEU A 83 2.49 1.24 18.53
N PRO A 84 1.38 1.93 18.28
CA PRO A 84 0.79 2.86 19.21
C PRO A 84 0.21 2.11 20.42
N ILE A 85 -0.11 2.87 21.46
CA ILE A 85 -0.64 2.34 22.72
C ILE A 85 -2.12 1.98 22.53
N ILE A 86 -2.51 0.75 22.85
CA ILE A 86 -3.90 0.32 22.89
C ILE A 86 -4.64 1.18 23.93
N PRO A 87 -5.74 1.87 23.59
CA PRO A 87 -6.39 2.79 24.51
C PRO A 87 -7.23 2.07 25.58
N SER A 88 -7.60 2.80 26.64
CA SER A 88 -8.31 2.30 27.83
C SER A 88 -9.58 1.50 27.53
N GLU A 89 -10.28 1.87 26.48
CA GLU A 89 -11.58 1.39 26.06
C GLU A 89 -11.50 0.00 25.41
N VAL A 90 -10.33 -0.44 24.97
CA VAL A 90 -10.17 -1.73 24.29
C VAL A 90 -10.06 -2.85 25.31
N SER A 91 -11.17 -3.52 25.57
CA SER A 91 -11.21 -4.65 26.49
C SER A 91 -11.00 -5.99 25.80
N CYS A 92 -11.27 -6.11 24.49
CA CYS A 92 -11.05 -7.33 23.72
C CYS A 92 -10.77 -7.07 22.24
N VAL A 93 -10.13 -8.04 21.57
CA VAL A 93 -9.86 -8.06 20.12
C VAL A 93 -10.27 -9.40 19.56
N ASN A 94 -11.00 -9.41 18.43
CA ASN A 94 -11.43 -10.66 17.81
C ASN A 94 -10.57 -11.02 16.60
N PHE A 95 -10.19 -12.29 16.57
CA PHE A 95 -9.41 -12.89 15.50
C PHE A 95 -10.20 -14.01 14.86
N THR A 96 -10.10 -14.12 13.54
CA THR A 96 -10.62 -15.25 12.78
C THR A 96 -9.45 -16.04 12.22
N TRP A 97 -9.53 -17.37 12.32
CA TRP A 97 -8.54 -18.26 11.74
C TRP A 97 -9.16 -19.50 11.09
N LYS A 98 -8.43 -20.08 10.16
CA LYS A 98 -8.77 -21.36 9.52
C LYS A 98 -7.49 -22.10 9.14
N SER A 99 -7.57 -23.42 9.06
CA SER A 99 -6.46 -24.28 8.61
C SER A 99 -6.62 -24.80 7.17
N GLY A 100 -7.82 -24.66 6.59
CA GLY A 100 -8.11 -25.15 5.24
C GLY A 100 -7.99 -26.68 5.16
N SER A 101 -7.25 -27.16 4.17
CA SER A 101 -7.05 -28.59 3.93
C SER A 101 -6.07 -29.25 4.90
N LYS A 102 -5.08 -28.50 5.41
CA LYS A 102 -3.97 -29.00 6.24
C LYS A 102 -4.32 -28.98 7.72
N LYS A 103 -3.63 -29.80 8.52
CA LYS A 103 -3.82 -29.86 9.99
C LYS A 103 -2.70 -29.10 10.70
N TYR A 104 -3.09 -28.13 11.52
CA TYR A 104 -2.19 -27.34 12.37
C TYR A 104 -2.61 -27.40 13.84
N HIS A 105 -1.61 -27.39 14.73
CA HIS A 105 -1.78 -27.24 16.16
C HIS A 105 -1.24 -25.89 16.60
N TYR A 106 -1.92 -25.27 17.55
CA TYR A 106 -1.51 -24.00 18.13
C TYR A 106 -1.19 -24.18 19.61
N ASN A 107 -0.30 -23.32 20.10
CA ASN A 107 0.02 -23.19 21.51
C ASN A 107 0.29 -21.72 21.85
N PHE A 108 -0.54 -21.15 22.71
CA PHE A 108 -0.32 -19.86 23.36
C PHE A 108 0.59 -20.07 24.56
N ASP A 109 1.89 -19.94 24.33
CA ASP A 109 2.93 -20.22 25.32
C ASP A 109 3.31 -18.99 26.17
N ARG A 110 2.78 -17.81 25.82
CA ARG A 110 2.99 -16.58 26.59
C ARG A 110 1.73 -15.72 26.54
N LEU A 111 1.18 -15.43 27.71
CA LEU A 111 0.10 -14.47 27.94
C LEU A 111 0.42 -13.77 29.27
N VAL A 112 1.28 -12.76 29.22
CA VAL A 112 1.83 -12.12 30.43
C VAL A 112 1.68 -10.62 30.36
N SER A 113 1.42 -10.00 31.51
CA SER A 113 1.53 -8.56 31.71
C SER A 113 2.81 -8.26 32.50
N GLU A 114 3.50 -7.17 32.15
CA GLU A 114 4.67 -6.69 32.89
C GLU A 114 4.26 -5.87 34.13
N ASP A 115 3.02 -5.36 34.16
CA ASP A 115 2.47 -4.61 35.29
C ASP A 115 1.02 -5.06 35.55
N GLU A 116 0.85 -5.97 36.52
CA GLU A 116 -0.45 -6.52 36.90
C GLU A 116 -1.33 -5.56 37.72
N GLN A 117 -0.76 -4.50 38.28
CA GLN A 117 -1.53 -3.48 39.02
C GLN A 117 -2.34 -2.60 38.05
N ILE A 118 -1.83 -2.40 36.83
CA ILE A 118 -2.49 -1.65 35.78
C ILE A 118 -3.31 -2.60 34.88
N LEU A 119 -2.72 -3.70 34.42
CA LEU A 119 -3.32 -4.63 33.46
C LEU A 119 -3.05 -6.08 33.87
N LYS A 120 -4.11 -6.85 34.12
CA LYS A 120 -3.99 -8.29 34.41
C LYS A 120 -3.55 -9.06 33.15
N PRO A 121 -2.99 -10.28 33.28
CA PRO A 121 -2.58 -11.08 32.12
C PRO A 121 -3.70 -11.24 31.07
N PRO A 122 -3.39 -11.13 29.76
CA PRO A 122 -4.39 -11.31 28.71
C PRO A 122 -5.01 -12.71 28.77
N THR A 123 -6.32 -12.79 28.51
CA THR A 123 -7.04 -14.06 28.44
C THR A 123 -7.57 -14.30 27.04
N ILE A 124 -7.88 -15.55 26.71
CA ILE A 124 -8.39 -15.94 25.39
C ILE A 124 -9.67 -16.76 25.53
N SER A 125 -10.59 -16.63 24.57
CA SER A 125 -11.89 -17.33 24.61
C SER A 125 -11.84 -18.82 24.22
N ILE A 126 -10.64 -19.31 23.88
CA ILE A 126 -10.35 -20.70 23.53
C ILE A 126 -9.33 -21.29 24.51
N LYS A 127 -9.07 -22.60 24.44
CA LYS A 127 -7.98 -23.21 25.22
C LYS A 127 -6.63 -22.65 24.79
N THR A 128 -5.63 -22.67 25.67
CA THR A 128 -4.26 -22.19 25.36
C THR A 128 -3.55 -23.06 24.33
N SER A 129 -3.91 -24.34 24.21
CA SER A 129 -3.41 -25.21 23.15
C SER A 129 -4.55 -26.02 22.53
N GLY A 130 -4.36 -26.39 21.27
CA GLY A 130 -5.34 -27.19 20.55
C GLY A 130 -5.09 -27.27 19.07
N ARG A 131 -6.13 -27.66 18.33
CA ARG A 131 -6.09 -27.76 16.87
C ARG A 131 -6.75 -26.53 16.23
N VAL A 132 -6.10 -25.98 15.21
CA VAL A 132 -6.68 -24.90 14.41
C VAL A 132 -7.90 -25.45 13.65
N PRO A 133 -9.06 -24.77 13.68
CA PRO A 133 -10.28 -25.27 13.05
C PRO A 133 -10.13 -25.34 11.52
N LYS A 134 -10.83 -26.31 10.91
CA LYS A 134 -10.81 -26.49 9.44
C LYS A 134 -11.40 -25.26 8.74
N ASN A 135 -12.60 -24.87 9.17
CA ASN A 135 -13.32 -23.72 8.67
C ASN A 135 -13.00 -22.48 9.52
N ALA A 136 -13.28 -21.30 8.97
CA ALA A 136 -13.12 -20.03 9.66
C ALA A 136 -13.90 -20.03 10.98
N LYS A 137 -13.20 -19.79 12.09
CA LYS A 137 -13.80 -19.64 13.42
C LYS A 137 -13.18 -18.46 14.13
N GLU A 138 -13.98 -17.77 14.90
CA GLU A 138 -13.55 -16.63 15.70
C GLU A 138 -13.07 -17.06 17.09
N PHE A 139 -12.08 -16.34 17.61
CA PHE A 139 -11.71 -16.33 19.01
C PHE A 139 -11.36 -14.90 19.43
N SER A 140 -11.42 -14.63 20.72
CA SER A 140 -11.21 -13.30 21.27
C SER A 140 -10.03 -13.33 22.22
N VAL A 141 -9.25 -12.25 22.22
CA VAL A 141 -8.22 -11.96 23.22
C VAL A 141 -8.72 -10.80 24.08
N THR A 142 -8.85 -11.01 25.38
CA THR A 142 -9.32 -10.02 26.34
C THR A 142 -8.12 -9.38 27.05
N LEU A 143 -8.18 -8.06 27.24
CA LEU A 143 -7.15 -7.20 27.85
C LEU A 143 -7.70 -6.57 29.15
N PRO A 144 -7.71 -7.32 30.26
CA PRO A 144 -8.37 -6.90 31.50
C PRO A 144 -7.57 -5.84 32.28
N CYS A 145 -7.99 -4.58 32.24
CA CYS A 145 -7.48 -3.56 33.16
C CYS A 145 -7.84 -3.90 34.61
N SER A 146 -6.94 -3.68 35.56
CA SER A 146 -7.23 -3.97 36.98
C SER A 146 -8.31 -3.04 37.55
N GLY A 147 -8.47 -1.86 36.95
CA GLY A 147 -9.52 -0.92 37.29
C GLY A 147 -9.24 -0.04 38.50
N ASN A 148 -8.09 -0.16 39.18
CA ASN A 148 -7.76 0.63 40.37
C ASN A 148 -6.73 1.74 40.10
N VAL A 149 -5.95 1.60 39.02
CA VAL A 149 -4.85 2.50 38.68
C VAL A 149 -4.94 2.85 37.21
N SER A 150 -4.76 4.15 36.91
CA SER A 150 -4.58 4.63 35.55
C SER A 150 -3.10 4.56 35.16
N GLY A 151 -2.80 4.10 33.95
CA GLY A 151 -1.44 4.05 33.45
C GLY A 151 -1.30 3.22 32.19
N ILE A 152 -0.07 3.08 31.71
CA ILE A 152 0.24 2.28 30.51
C ILE A 152 0.96 1.01 30.95
N ALA A 153 0.34 -0.14 30.74
CA ALA A 153 0.94 -1.44 30.98
C ALA A 153 1.50 -2.02 29.68
N VAL A 154 2.56 -2.80 29.81
CA VAL A 154 3.15 -3.56 28.71
C VAL A 154 2.76 -5.02 28.86
N PHE A 155 2.34 -5.67 27.78
CA PHE A 155 1.97 -7.08 27.80
C PHE A 155 2.56 -7.81 26.59
N SER A 156 2.70 -9.13 26.73
CA SER A 156 3.28 -9.98 25.70
C SER A 156 2.41 -11.19 25.38
N ILE A 157 2.22 -11.44 24.08
CA ILE A 157 1.52 -12.62 23.55
C ILE A 157 2.50 -13.47 22.73
N GLY A 158 2.54 -14.76 23.04
CA GLY A 158 3.26 -15.79 22.31
C GLY A 158 2.31 -16.76 21.64
N LEU A 159 2.44 -16.96 20.32
CA LEU A 159 1.64 -17.94 19.59
C LEU A 159 2.54 -18.81 18.70
N LEU A 160 2.71 -20.06 19.10
CA LEU A 160 3.36 -21.09 18.31
C LEU A 160 2.32 -21.84 17.47
N ILE A 161 2.60 -22.02 16.17
CA ILE A 161 1.77 -22.86 15.30
C ILE A 161 2.66 -23.90 14.64
N GLN A 162 2.25 -25.16 14.73
CA GLN A 162 2.99 -26.31 14.22
C GLN A 162 2.12 -27.13 13.27
N SER A 163 2.75 -27.70 12.25
CA SER A 163 2.11 -28.71 11.39
C SER A 163 1.79 -29.99 12.16
N ARG A 164 1.01 -30.90 11.57
CA ARG A 164 0.77 -32.26 12.11
C ARG A 164 2.06 -33.01 12.50
N LYS A 165 3.18 -32.73 11.82
CA LYS A 165 4.49 -33.37 12.07
C LYS A 165 5.31 -32.67 13.17
N GLY A 166 4.73 -31.71 13.90
CA GLY A 166 5.43 -30.94 14.94
C GLY A 166 6.35 -29.84 14.42
N LYS A 167 6.54 -29.71 13.10
CA LYS A 167 7.37 -28.64 12.51
C LYS A 167 6.69 -27.27 12.68
N PRO A 168 7.37 -26.26 13.27
CA PRO A 168 6.84 -24.90 13.36
C PRO A 168 6.60 -24.28 11.99
N VAL A 169 5.52 -23.50 11.87
CA VAL A 169 5.25 -22.68 10.69
C VAL A 169 6.28 -21.54 10.64
N PRO A 170 6.92 -21.26 9.48
CA PRO A 170 7.95 -20.23 9.38
C PRO A 170 7.47 -18.86 9.88
N GLY A 171 8.22 -18.28 10.81
CA GLY A 171 7.87 -17.03 11.48
C GLY A 171 7.10 -17.21 12.80
N THR A 172 6.79 -18.45 13.20
CA THR A 172 6.29 -18.77 14.54
C THR A 172 7.42 -19.33 15.42
N PRO A 173 7.41 -19.12 16.76
CA PRO A 173 6.36 -18.46 17.54
C PRO A 173 6.26 -16.96 17.25
N LEU A 174 5.04 -16.47 17.08
CA LEU A 174 4.77 -15.03 17.04
C LEU A 174 5.03 -14.48 18.44
N ARG A 175 5.94 -13.52 18.58
CA ARG A 175 6.28 -12.87 19.84
C ARG A 175 5.92 -11.40 19.73
N ILE A 176 4.75 -11.04 20.24
CA ILE A 176 4.24 -9.67 20.12
C ILE A 176 4.29 -9.03 21.50
N LYS A 177 4.98 -7.90 21.60
CA LYS A 177 5.01 -7.03 22.79
C LYS A 177 4.20 -5.76 22.48
N LEU A 178 3.19 -5.47 23.29
CA LEU A 178 2.21 -4.41 23.08
C LEU A 178 2.08 -3.55 24.33
N ARG A 179 1.61 -2.31 24.15
CA ARG A 179 1.37 -1.35 25.24
C ARG A 179 -0.11 -1.05 25.33
N LYS A 180 -0.71 -1.10 26.51
CA LYS A 180 -2.14 -0.83 26.78
C LYS A 180 -2.26 0.25 27.84
N GLU A 181 -2.90 1.34 27.50
CA GLU A 181 -3.39 2.30 28.46
C GLU A 181 -4.59 1.69 29.19
N CYS A 182 -4.62 1.80 30.51
CA CYS A 182 -5.77 1.54 31.34
C CYS A 182 -6.11 2.85 32.05
N ALA A 183 -7.37 3.24 32.01
CA ALA A 183 -7.84 4.41 32.74
C ALA A 183 -8.82 3.91 33.80
N HIS A 184 -8.57 4.28 35.06
CA HIS A 184 -9.58 4.18 36.10
C HIS A 184 -10.70 5.17 35.77
N ARG A 185 -11.83 4.65 35.26
CA ARG A 185 -13.06 5.41 35.10
C ARG A 185 -13.91 5.12 36.32
N GLY A 186 -13.71 5.93 37.36
CA GLY A 186 -14.61 5.90 38.50
C GLY A 186 -16.05 6.28 38.06
N PRO A 187 -17.06 5.84 38.82
CA PRO A 187 -18.42 6.32 38.63
C PRO A 187 -18.45 7.85 38.70
N ASP A 188 -19.01 8.52 37.69
CA ASP A 188 -19.27 9.96 37.74
C ASP A 188 -20.75 10.19 38.03
N PRO A 189 -21.13 10.71 39.22
CA PRO A 189 -22.51 11.01 39.55
C PRO A 189 -23.22 11.94 38.55
N GLU A 190 -22.46 12.74 37.79
CA GLU A 190 -22.96 13.65 36.76
C GLU A 190 -22.79 13.10 35.33
N CYS A 191 -22.49 11.82 35.18
CA CYS A 191 -22.31 11.11 33.90
C CYS A 191 -23.47 11.38 32.94
N ASP A 192 -24.72 11.39 33.43
CA ASP A 192 -25.94 11.67 32.67
C ASP A 192 -25.89 13.02 31.90
N LYS A 193 -25.11 14.00 32.37
CA LYS A 193 -24.97 15.32 31.74
C LYS A 193 -23.75 15.45 30.85
N LYS A 194 -22.72 14.61 31.06
CA LYS A 194 -21.40 14.75 30.43
C LYS A 194 -21.22 13.85 29.21
N CYS A 195 -21.96 12.74 29.10
CA CYS A 195 -21.86 11.86 27.94
C CYS A 195 -22.16 12.61 26.63
N ALA A 196 -21.14 12.76 25.80
CA ALA A 196 -21.21 13.42 24.50
C ALA A 196 -21.62 12.45 23.39
N ASN A 197 -21.85 12.99 22.19
CA ASN A 197 -22.03 12.22 20.95
C ASN A 197 -23.12 11.13 21.00
N LYS A 198 -24.15 11.31 21.84
CA LYS A 198 -25.23 10.33 22.11
C LYS A 198 -24.81 9.10 22.93
N GLY A 199 -23.75 9.22 23.72
CA GLY A 199 -23.44 8.22 24.76
C GLY A 199 -24.53 8.15 25.83
N VAL A 200 -24.73 6.96 26.38
CA VAL A 200 -25.74 6.69 27.42
C VAL A 200 -25.04 6.36 28.72
N CYS A 201 -25.43 7.01 29.81
CA CYS A 201 -24.91 6.65 31.13
C CYS A 201 -25.55 5.34 31.62
N ASN A 202 -24.75 4.37 32.04
CA ASN A 202 -25.25 3.12 32.62
C ASN A 202 -25.50 3.23 34.15
N GLU A 203 -26.00 2.15 34.74
CA GLU A 203 -26.27 2.06 36.19
C GLU A 203 -25.01 2.29 37.04
N ASP A 204 -23.84 1.90 36.54
CA ASP A 204 -22.54 2.09 37.18
C ASP A 204 -22.00 3.52 37.06
N LYS A 205 -22.79 4.46 36.52
CA LYS A 205 -22.41 5.86 36.31
C LYS A 205 -21.20 6.03 35.37
N ILE A 206 -21.16 5.21 34.33
CA ILE A 206 -20.15 5.22 33.27
C ILE A 206 -20.84 5.46 31.93
N CYS A 207 -20.26 6.33 31.09
CA CYS A 207 -20.78 6.55 29.74
C CYS A 207 -20.49 5.33 28.84
N VAL A 208 -21.55 4.77 28.27
CA VAL A 208 -21.53 3.80 27.18
C VAL A 208 -21.53 4.58 25.87
N CYS A 209 -20.41 4.55 25.17
CA CYS A 209 -20.25 5.31 23.94
C CYS A 209 -20.92 4.61 22.76
N PRO A 210 -21.38 5.39 21.76
CA PRO A 210 -21.87 4.87 20.49
C PRO A 210 -20.72 4.58 19.52
N GLU A 211 -21.05 3.84 18.46
CA GLU A 211 -20.07 3.32 17.50
C GLU A 211 -19.19 4.44 16.92
N GLY A 212 -17.86 4.24 16.97
CA GLY A 212 -16.90 5.22 16.48
C GLY A 212 -16.53 6.34 17.47
N TYR A 213 -17.01 6.33 18.72
CA TYR A 213 -16.63 7.30 19.75
C TYR A 213 -16.02 6.63 20.99
N MET A 214 -15.14 7.35 21.69
CA MET A 214 -14.43 6.90 22.88
C MET A 214 -14.16 8.05 23.89
N GLY A 215 -13.48 7.74 24.99
CA GLY A 215 -13.27 8.64 26.13
C GLY A 215 -14.22 8.34 27.30
N GLN A 216 -13.91 8.87 28.50
CA GLN A 216 -14.76 8.74 29.69
C GLN A 216 -16.18 9.26 29.47
N TYR A 217 -16.32 10.26 28.60
CA TYR A 217 -17.59 10.90 28.27
C TYR A 217 -17.90 10.86 26.77
N CYS A 218 -17.32 9.90 26.02
CA CYS A 218 -17.60 9.71 24.59
C CYS A 218 -17.28 10.92 23.69
N GLN A 219 -16.38 11.79 24.13
CA GLN A 219 -16.04 13.05 23.45
C GLN A 219 -15.10 12.86 22.25
N THR A 220 -14.34 11.76 22.21
CA THR A 220 -13.29 11.56 21.22
C THR A 220 -13.80 10.70 20.08
N ALA A 221 -13.85 11.25 18.86
CA ALA A 221 -14.17 10.48 17.66
C ALA A 221 -12.98 9.60 17.22
N LEU A 222 -13.29 8.44 16.65
CA LEU A 222 -12.33 7.48 16.15
C LEU A 222 -12.13 7.63 14.64
N CYS A 223 -10.94 8.03 14.21
CA CYS A 223 -10.57 8.09 12.80
C CYS A 223 -9.48 7.06 12.49
N TYR A 224 -9.77 6.16 11.55
CA TYR A 224 -8.79 5.25 10.99
C TYR A 224 -8.77 5.30 9.45
N PRO A 225 -7.58 5.40 8.83
CA PRO A 225 -6.31 5.84 9.42
C PRO A 225 -6.42 7.14 10.23
N GLN A 226 -5.53 7.33 11.21
CA GLN A 226 -5.48 8.60 11.94
C GLN A 226 -5.25 9.76 10.98
N CYS A 227 -5.85 10.90 11.29
CA CYS A 227 -5.67 12.12 10.52
C CYS A 227 -4.19 12.52 10.53
N MET A 228 -3.58 12.57 9.34
CA MET A 228 -2.17 12.89 9.16
C MET A 228 -1.94 14.40 9.21
N ASN A 229 -0.67 14.80 9.28
CA ASN A 229 -0.24 16.19 9.11
C ASN A 229 -0.93 17.20 10.06
N GLY A 230 -1.34 16.76 11.25
CA GLY A 230 -2.01 17.59 12.25
C GLY A 230 -3.52 17.77 12.02
N GLY A 231 -4.14 16.93 11.18
CA GLY A 231 -5.60 16.90 11.04
C GLY A 231 -6.30 16.47 12.33
N ASN A 232 -7.51 16.98 12.53
CA ASN A 232 -8.33 16.66 13.71
C ASN A 232 -9.47 15.72 13.34
N CYS A 233 -9.72 14.70 14.16
CA CYS A 233 -10.84 13.78 13.95
C CYS A 233 -12.11 14.41 14.50
N THR A 234 -13.02 14.84 13.61
CA THR A 234 -14.25 15.55 14.00
C THR A 234 -15.45 14.64 14.14
N ALA A 235 -15.44 13.51 13.44
CA ALA A 235 -16.45 12.47 13.51
C ALA A 235 -15.81 11.12 13.12
N PRO A 236 -16.46 9.98 13.42
CA PRO A 236 -15.93 8.67 13.08
C PRO A 236 -15.51 8.56 11.62
N GLY A 237 -14.23 8.29 11.37
CA GLY A 237 -13.65 8.18 10.03
C GLY A 237 -13.59 9.49 9.22
N ASN A 238 -13.84 10.65 9.84
CA ASN A 238 -13.84 11.96 9.18
C ASN A 238 -12.78 12.91 9.77
N CYS A 239 -11.86 13.36 8.92
CA CYS A 239 -10.77 14.25 9.31
C CYS A 239 -11.00 15.68 8.81
N SER A 240 -10.84 16.65 9.70
CA SER A 240 -10.67 18.05 9.34
C SER A 240 -9.18 18.32 9.08
N CYS A 241 -8.84 18.71 7.85
CA CYS A 241 -7.46 18.92 7.45
C CYS A 241 -6.98 20.35 7.64
N PRO A 242 -5.75 20.56 8.13
CA PRO A 242 -5.20 21.90 8.26
C PRO A 242 -4.93 22.52 6.88
N PRO A 243 -4.83 23.86 6.80
CA PRO A 243 -4.55 24.55 5.54
C PRO A 243 -3.29 24.03 4.85
N GLY A 244 -3.41 23.67 3.58
CA GLY A 244 -2.32 23.06 2.80
C GLY A 244 -2.34 21.54 2.75
N TYR A 245 -3.37 20.89 3.31
CA TYR A 245 -3.56 19.44 3.26
C TYR A 245 -4.97 19.07 2.80
N GLN A 246 -5.10 17.88 2.22
CA GLN A 246 -6.32 17.32 1.66
C GLN A 246 -6.31 15.79 1.72
N GLY A 247 -7.40 15.17 1.31
CA GLY A 247 -7.59 13.72 1.38
C GLY A 247 -8.43 13.32 2.59
N ARG A 248 -8.86 12.06 2.62
CA ARG A 248 -9.78 11.56 3.65
C ARG A 248 -9.13 11.54 5.03
N HIS A 249 -7.81 11.37 5.07
CA HIS A 249 -6.99 11.31 6.27
C HIS A 249 -5.91 12.40 6.26
N CYS A 250 -6.11 13.48 5.50
CA CYS A 250 -5.16 14.60 5.37
C CYS A 250 -3.77 14.18 4.85
N GLU A 251 -3.72 13.09 4.08
CA GLU A 251 -2.51 12.49 3.53
C GLU A 251 -1.93 13.25 2.33
N GLY A 252 -2.78 13.99 1.61
CA GLY A 252 -2.40 14.74 0.42
C GLY A 252 -2.01 16.17 0.74
N GLY A 253 -1.01 16.70 0.04
CA GLY A 253 -0.68 18.13 0.08
C GLY A 253 -1.53 18.96 -0.86
N ILE A 254 -1.75 20.23 -0.51
CA ILE A 254 -2.18 21.30 -1.40
C ILE A 254 -1.00 22.26 -1.55
N CYS A 255 -0.62 22.53 -2.79
CA CYS A 255 0.43 23.47 -3.13
C CYS A 255 -0.24 24.74 -3.64
N ALA A 256 0.09 25.90 -3.07
CA ALA A 256 -0.43 27.19 -3.50
C ALA A 256 -0.08 27.43 -4.98
N GLU A 257 1.15 27.09 -5.36
CA GLU A 257 1.58 27.06 -6.74
C GLU A 257 1.61 25.63 -7.29
N LYS A 258 1.05 25.43 -8.49
CA LYS A 258 0.99 24.10 -9.11
C LYS A 258 2.39 23.56 -9.41
N CYS A 259 2.59 22.27 -9.11
CA CYS A 259 3.74 21.50 -9.57
C CYS A 259 3.75 21.40 -11.10
N LEU A 260 4.89 21.64 -11.72
CA LEU A 260 5.10 21.64 -13.17
C LEU A 260 5.60 20.27 -13.64
N ASN A 261 5.62 20.08 -14.97
CA ASN A 261 6.22 18.91 -15.62
C ASN A 261 5.73 17.55 -15.10
N GLY A 262 4.45 17.49 -14.73
CA GLY A 262 3.80 16.27 -14.21
C GLY A 262 4.15 15.94 -12.75
N GLY A 263 4.80 16.86 -12.02
CA GLY A 263 5.01 16.72 -10.59
C GLY A 263 3.70 16.67 -9.81
N LYS A 264 3.69 15.98 -8.67
CA LYS A 264 2.53 15.85 -7.78
C LYS A 264 2.77 16.58 -6.48
N CYS A 265 1.77 17.30 -6.00
CA CYS A 265 1.84 17.89 -4.67
C CYS A 265 1.67 16.77 -3.63
N ILE A 266 2.70 16.54 -2.82
CA ILE A 266 2.71 15.45 -1.82
C ILE A 266 2.58 15.98 -0.38
N GLN A 267 2.97 17.22 -0.14
CA GLN A 267 2.79 17.95 1.13
C GLN A 267 2.54 19.42 0.81
N LYS A 268 2.16 20.21 1.82
CA LYS A 268 2.00 21.67 1.68
C LYS A 268 3.22 22.28 0.98
N ASP A 269 2.97 22.90 -0.18
CA ASP A 269 3.98 23.56 -1.03
C ASP A 269 5.21 22.70 -1.40
N LYS A 270 5.04 21.37 -1.41
CA LYS A 270 6.11 20.42 -1.75
C LYS A 270 5.70 19.51 -2.89
N CYS A 271 6.44 19.64 -3.99
CA CYS A 271 6.24 18.82 -5.18
C CYS A 271 7.16 17.59 -5.19
N GLU A 272 6.57 16.43 -5.46
CA GLU A 272 7.28 15.25 -5.91
C GLU A 272 7.46 15.33 -7.43
N CYS A 273 8.71 15.44 -7.87
CA CYS A 273 9.03 15.59 -9.28
C CYS A 273 9.10 14.26 -10.02
N THR A 274 8.64 14.28 -11.27
CA THR A 274 8.83 13.16 -12.19
C THR A 274 10.32 12.98 -12.49
N LYS A 275 10.73 11.75 -12.84
CA LYS A 275 12.13 11.43 -13.11
C LYS A 275 12.72 12.37 -14.17
N GLY A 276 13.81 13.04 -13.82
CA GLY A 276 14.49 13.99 -14.70
C GLY A 276 14.06 15.45 -14.52
N TYR A 277 13.19 15.75 -13.56
CA TYR A 277 12.87 17.12 -13.16
C TYR A 277 13.25 17.36 -11.69
N TYR A 278 13.49 18.62 -11.34
CA TYR A 278 13.85 19.07 -10.00
C TYR A 278 13.52 20.57 -9.83
N GLY A 279 13.75 21.10 -8.64
CA GLY A 279 13.26 22.43 -8.24
C GLY A 279 12.06 22.29 -7.30
N LEU A 280 11.64 23.40 -6.70
CA LEU A 280 10.56 23.42 -5.72
C LEU A 280 9.22 23.03 -6.34
N ARG A 281 9.06 23.32 -7.64
CA ARG A 281 7.88 23.06 -8.45
C ARG A 281 8.18 22.16 -9.63
N CYS A 282 9.32 21.48 -9.66
CA CYS A 282 9.76 20.63 -10.77
C CYS A 282 9.97 21.41 -12.08
N GLU A 283 10.35 22.68 -11.97
CA GLU A 283 10.57 23.64 -13.04
C GLU A 283 11.85 23.37 -13.84
N PHE A 284 12.86 22.76 -13.21
CA PHE A 284 14.15 22.48 -13.82
C PHE A 284 14.23 21.04 -14.33
N SER A 285 14.99 20.82 -15.40
CA SER A 285 15.21 19.51 -16.02
C SER A 285 16.66 19.06 -15.89
N LYS A 286 16.88 17.78 -15.54
CA LYS A 286 18.20 17.16 -15.40
C LYS A 286 18.66 16.58 -16.74
N CYS A 287 19.06 17.42 -17.69
CA CYS A 287 19.89 16.97 -18.80
C CYS A 287 21.36 17.13 -18.40
N VAL A 288 22.04 16.02 -18.13
CA VAL A 288 23.49 16.01 -17.86
C VAL A 288 24.23 16.24 -19.18
N ILE A 289 23.75 15.59 -20.25
CA ILE A 289 24.21 15.85 -21.61
C ILE A 289 23.25 16.89 -22.22
N PRO A 290 23.75 18.09 -22.58
CA PRO A 290 22.92 19.15 -23.13
C PRO A 290 22.29 18.72 -24.46
N CYS A 291 21.09 19.23 -24.72
CA CYS A 291 20.42 19.05 -26.00
C CYS A 291 21.10 19.90 -27.07
N LEU A 292 21.45 19.29 -28.21
CA LEU A 292 22.05 20.01 -29.33
C LEU A 292 20.97 20.78 -30.11
N HIS A 293 21.42 21.77 -30.90
CA HIS A 293 20.58 22.53 -31.83
C HIS A 293 19.33 23.17 -31.20
N ASP A 294 19.48 23.72 -29.99
CA ASP A 294 18.42 24.28 -29.13
C ASP A 294 17.27 23.31 -28.81
N GLY A 295 17.56 22.01 -28.71
CA GLY A 295 16.59 21.06 -28.20
C GLY A 295 16.20 21.39 -26.75
N LYS A 296 14.93 21.16 -26.38
CA LYS A 296 14.48 21.35 -24.99
C LYS A 296 14.50 20.02 -24.24
N CYS A 297 15.09 19.99 -23.05
CA CYS A 297 15.11 18.78 -22.24
C CYS A 297 13.69 18.38 -21.84
N LYS A 298 13.32 17.12 -22.04
CA LYS A 298 12.01 16.56 -21.68
C LYS A 298 12.09 15.43 -20.65
N GLY A 299 13.29 15.04 -20.24
CA GLY A 299 13.57 14.00 -19.26
C GLY A 299 15.08 13.77 -19.14
N VAL A 300 15.50 12.79 -18.33
CA VAL A 300 16.93 12.47 -18.16
C VAL A 300 17.57 12.14 -19.50
N ASN A 301 18.49 13.00 -19.96
CA ASN A 301 19.20 12.86 -21.23
C ASN A 301 18.28 12.62 -22.45
N LYS A 302 17.05 13.15 -22.41
CA LYS A 302 16.11 13.05 -23.52
C LYS A 302 15.62 14.43 -23.92
N CYS A 303 15.77 14.75 -25.18
CA CYS A 303 15.48 16.05 -25.75
C CYS A 303 14.22 16.03 -26.63
N ARG A 304 13.52 17.15 -26.64
CA ARG A 304 12.48 17.48 -27.62
C ARG A 304 13.15 18.28 -28.73
N CYS A 305 13.23 17.69 -29.91
CA CYS A 305 13.97 18.22 -31.06
C CYS A 305 13.11 19.10 -31.97
N LYS A 306 13.74 20.07 -32.63
CA LYS A 306 13.11 20.87 -33.70
C LYS A 306 12.78 19.97 -34.91
N PRO A 307 11.78 20.32 -35.74
CA PRO A 307 11.37 19.50 -36.88
C PRO A 307 12.54 19.15 -37.81
N GLY A 308 12.69 17.86 -38.13
CA GLY A 308 13.78 17.34 -38.97
C GLY A 308 15.03 16.91 -38.21
N LEU A 309 15.09 17.12 -36.89
CA LEU A 309 16.12 16.58 -36.01
C LEU A 309 15.55 15.41 -35.19
N SER A 310 16.37 14.43 -34.85
CA SER A 310 16.01 13.26 -34.06
C SER A 310 17.19 12.78 -33.19
N GLY A 311 16.98 11.69 -32.44
CA GLY A 311 17.92 11.20 -31.42
C GLY A 311 17.64 11.77 -30.03
N ASP A 312 18.20 11.13 -29.00
CA ASP A 312 17.96 11.49 -27.60
C ASP A 312 18.52 12.87 -27.23
N HIS A 313 19.50 13.39 -27.98
CA HIS A 313 20.13 14.70 -27.81
C HIS A 313 19.98 15.62 -29.04
N CYS A 314 19.07 15.30 -29.96
CA CYS A 314 18.88 16.03 -31.22
C CYS A 314 20.14 16.07 -32.11
N GLN A 315 20.97 15.04 -31.99
CA GLN A 315 22.22 14.88 -32.71
C GLN A 315 22.01 14.36 -34.14
N ILE A 316 20.86 13.77 -34.44
CA ILE A 316 20.57 13.17 -35.75
C ILE A 316 19.84 14.22 -36.62
N GLY A 317 20.48 14.67 -37.69
CA GLY A 317 19.88 15.62 -38.65
C GLY A 317 19.02 14.96 -39.73
N ARG A 318 18.35 15.79 -40.56
CA ARG A 318 17.70 15.31 -41.79
C ARG A 318 18.75 14.64 -42.67
N ARG A 319 18.61 13.34 -42.93
CA ARG A 319 19.35 12.66 -44.01
C ARG A 319 19.18 13.49 -45.28
N GLN A 320 20.29 13.95 -45.86
CA GLN A 320 20.24 14.65 -47.13
C GLN A 320 19.54 13.74 -48.15
N ARG A 321 18.49 14.28 -48.76
CA ARG A 321 17.68 13.63 -49.79
C ARG A 321 18.65 13.29 -50.92
N SER A 322 18.76 12.00 -51.29
CA SER A 322 19.57 11.57 -52.43
C SER A 322 19.35 12.49 -53.63
N THR A 323 20.43 12.95 -54.26
CA THR A 323 20.41 13.94 -55.34
C THR A 323 19.53 13.51 -56.53
N CYS A 324 19.28 12.22 -56.71
CA CYS A 324 18.36 11.72 -57.73
C CYS A 324 16.89 11.99 -57.36
N LYS A 325 16.17 12.68 -58.26
CA LYS A 325 14.73 12.98 -58.15
C LYS A 325 13.86 11.72 -58.06
N ARG A 326 14.36 10.57 -58.53
CA ARG A 326 13.73 9.24 -58.46
C ARG A 326 14.78 8.20 -58.00
N PRO A 327 14.41 7.22 -57.16
CA PRO A 327 15.34 6.20 -56.70
C PRO A 327 15.77 5.26 -57.83
N CYS A 328 17.06 4.91 -57.86
CA CYS A 328 17.60 3.85 -58.70
C CYS A 328 17.14 2.50 -58.14
N LYS A 329 16.48 1.65 -58.95
CA LYS A 329 15.90 0.39 -58.44
C LYS A 329 16.95 -0.67 -58.10
N HIS A 330 17.87 -0.91 -59.04
CA HIS A 330 18.99 -1.86 -58.92
C HIS A 330 20.29 -1.14 -59.29
N GLY A 331 20.69 -0.20 -58.44
CA GLY A 331 21.88 0.62 -58.64
C GLY A 331 22.02 1.74 -57.62
N THR A 332 23.14 2.45 -57.70
CA THR A 332 23.49 3.56 -56.78
C THR A 332 23.35 4.91 -57.48
N CYS A 333 22.73 5.88 -56.80
CA CYS A 333 22.60 7.26 -57.31
C CYS A 333 23.95 7.97 -57.20
N GLN A 334 24.44 8.46 -58.34
CA GLN A 334 25.67 9.23 -58.42
C GLN A 334 25.41 10.74 -58.21
N PRO A 335 26.44 11.52 -57.86
CA PRO A 335 26.31 12.97 -57.62
C PRO A 335 25.77 13.77 -58.81
N ASP A 336 25.96 13.26 -60.03
CA ASP A 336 25.51 13.85 -61.30
C ASP A 336 24.02 13.60 -61.62
N HIS A 337 23.25 13.10 -60.64
CA HIS A 337 21.85 12.70 -60.78
C HIS A 337 21.60 11.50 -61.71
N THR A 338 22.63 10.75 -62.09
CA THR A 338 22.48 9.51 -62.85
C THR A 338 22.52 8.28 -61.96
N CYS A 339 21.93 7.18 -62.43
CA CYS A 339 21.99 5.90 -61.74
C CYS A 339 23.10 5.03 -62.33
N SER A 340 24.05 4.63 -61.49
CA SER A 340 25.02 3.59 -61.83
C SER A 340 24.38 2.22 -61.54
N CYS A 341 24.14 1.42 -62.58
CA CYS A 341 23.36 0.18 -62.48
C CYS A 341 24.21 -1.03 -62.09
N ASP A 342 23.61 -1.93 -61.30
CA ASP A 342 24.21 -3.21 -60.94
C ASP A 342 24.30 -4.14 -62.17
N ASN A 343 25.27 -5.06 -62.17
CA ASN A 343 25.53 -5.96 -63.31
C ASN A 343 24.28 -6.70 -63.79
N GLY A 344 24.00 -6.60 -65.10
CA GLY A 344 22.83 -7.21 -65.75
C GLY A 344 21.57 -6.32 -65.74
N TRP A 345 21.64 -5.12 -65.17
CA TRP A 345 20.58 -4.10 -65.21
C TRP A 345 21.04 -2.86 -65.99
N PHE A 346 20.11 -2.24 -66.72
CA PHE A 346 20.37 -1.06 -67.52
C PHE A 346 19.15 -0.13 -67.60
N GLY A 347 19.38 1.06 -68.17
CA GLY A 347 18.39 2.14 -68.30
C GLY A 347 18.51 3.19 -67.20
N LYS A 348 17.88 4.36 -67.40
CA LYS A 348 18.05 5.57 -66.56
C LYS A 348 17.76 5.39 -65.07
N LEU A 349 16.97 4.37 -64.70
CA LEU A 349 16.62 4.05 -63.30
C LEU A 349 17.00 2.60 -62.91
N CYS A 350 17.83 1.93 -63.73
CA CYS A 350 18.26 0.55 -63.53
C CYS A 350 17.09 -0.42 -63.32
N ASN A 351 16.09 -0.33 -64.20
CA ASN A 351 14.84 -1.08 -64.10
C ASN A 351 14.64 -2.08 -65.26
N ARG A 352 15.60 -2.20 -66.19
CA ARG A 352 15.57 -3.16 -67.30
C ARG A 352 16.67 -4.19 -67.13
N ARG A 353 16.36 -5.47 -67.38
CA ARG A 353 17.29 -6.59 -67.26
C ARG A 353 17.67 -7.11 -68.64
N GLU A 354 18.94 -7.43 -68.87
CA GLU A 354 19.37 -8.03 -70.15
C GLU A 354 18.78 -9.43 -70.33
N LYS A 355 18.10 -9.66 -71.46
CA LYS A 355 17.58 -10.98 -71.84
C LYS A 355 18.68 -11.75 -72.59
N LYS A 356 19.20 -12.84 -72.02
CA LYS A 356 20.10 -13.77 -72.71
C LYS A 356 19.36 -14.43 -73.89
N LYS A 357 19.81 -14.21 -75.13
CA LYS A 357 19.34 -14.96 -76.31
C LYS A 357 20.01 -16.34 -76.36
N ARG A 358 19.21 -17.41 -76.53
CA ARG A 358 19.69 -18.74 -76.94
C ARG A 358 20.16 -18.66 -78.40
N ASN A 359 21.26 -19.37 -78.69
CA ASN A 359 22.04 -19.42 -79.94
C ASN A 359 21.24 -19.34 -81.25
N GLY A 360 21.80 -18.63 -82.24
CA GLY A 360 21.43 -18.78 -83.66
C GLY A 360 21.63 -17.52 -84.52
N SER A 361 22.88 -17.28 -84.93
CA SER A 361 23.30 -16.67 -86.21
C SER A 361 22.70 -15.36 -86.76
N LYS A 362 23.65 -14.42 -86.98
CA LYS A 362 23.77 -13.42 -88.06
C LYS A 362 22.77 -12.24 -88.14
N LEU A 363 23.35 -11.05 -87.93
CA LEU A 363 22.97 -9.75 -88.54
C LEU A 363 22.87 -9.88 -90.08
N PRO A 364 22.11 -9.01 -90.81
CA PRO A 364 22.37 -7.57 -90.79
C PRO A 364 21.17 -6.60 -90.92
N LYS A 365 21.43 -5.39 -90.39
CA LYS A 365 21.19 -4.04 -90.93
C LYS A 365 19.95 -3.79 -91.82
N ARG A 366 19.09 -2.87 -91.38
CA ARG A 366 19.22 -1.43 -91.69
C ARG A 366 18.59 -0.60 -90.59
#